data_AF-A0A368D157-F1
#
_entry.id   AF-A0A368D157-F1
#
_cell.length_a   1.000
_cell.length_b   1.000
_cell.length_c   1.000
_cell.angle_alpha   90.00
_cell.angle_beta   90.00
_cell.angle_gamma   90.00
#
_symmetry.space_group_name_H-M   'P 1'
#
loop_
_entity.id
_entity.type
_entity.pdbx_description
1 polymer ?
#
loop_
_entity_poly.entity_id
_entity_poly.type
_entity_poly.pdbx_seq_one_letter_code
_entity_poly.pdbx_strand_id
1 'polypeptide(L)' 'IIENKTEFYVAEDYHHNYFNLNKNVPYCSVVIDPKIKKLINSKNPLLKHN' A
#
# COMPACT_ATOMS: atom_id res chain seq x y z
N ILE A 1 -3.18 9.39 -21.13
CA ILE A 1 -4.44 8.79 -21.61
C ILE A 1 -5.15 8.28 -20.37
N ILE A 2 -6.37 8.73 -20.12
CA ILE A 2 -7.21 8.24 -19.03
C ILE A 2 -8.34 7.44 -19.69
N GLU A 3 -8.51 6.20 -19.25
CA GLU A 3 -9.48 5.26 -19.80
C GLU A 3 -10.64 5.02 -18.83
N ASN A 4 -11.82 4.75 -19.38
CA ASN A 4 -13.00 4.40 -18.59
C ASN A 4 -12.96 2.90 -18.25
N LYS A 5 -13.08 2.57 -16.96
CA LYS A 5 -13.16 1.19 -16.49
C LYS A 5 -14.60 0.70 -16.55
N THR A 6 -14.84 -0.43 -17.21
CA THR A 6 -16.17 -0.99 -17.44
C THR A 6 -16.59 -1.99 -16.37
N GLU A 7 -15.65 -2.76 -15.81
CA GLU A 7 -15.94 -3.80 -14.82
C GLU A 7 -14.83 -3.88 -13.76
N PHE A 8 -15.22 -4.18 -12.52
CA PHE A 8 -14.31 -4.41 -11.41
C PHE A 8 -14.55 -5.81 -10.83
N TYR A 9 -13.48 -6.62 -10.83
CA TYR A 9 -13.49 -7.95 -10.24
C TYR A 9 -12.79 -7.88 -8.88
N VAL A 10 -13.49 -8.29 -7.83
CA VAL A 10 -12.95 -8.30 -6.47
C VAL A 10 -11.87 -9.39 -6.39
N ALA A 11 -10.76 -9.05 -5.75
CA ALA A 11 -9.70 -10.01 -5.48
C ALA A 11 -10.12 -11.01 -4.39
N GLU A 12 -9.43 -12.13 -4.30
CA GLU A 12 -9.61 -13.10 -3.23
C GLU A 12 -9.33 -12.49 -1.85
N ASP A 13 -10.02 -12.96 -0.82
CA ASP A 13 -9.95 -12.38 0.52
C ASP A 13 -8.53 -12.33 1.10
N TYR A 14 -7.66 -13.28 0.72
CA TYR A 14 -6.27 -13.30 1.19
C TYR A 14 -5.43 -12.12 0.68
N HIS A 15 -5.84 -11.50 -0.43
CA HIS A 15 -5.20 -10.30 -0.95
C HIS A 15 -5.60 -9.05 -0.17
N HIS A 16 -6.74 -9.08 0.53
CA HIS A 16 -7.19 -7.98 1.36
C HIS A 16 -6.29 -7.84 2.60
N ASN A 17 -5.83 -6.62 2.87
CA ASN A 17 -5.01 -6.31 4.03
C ASN A 17 -3.68 -7.10 4.14
N TYR A 18 -3.20 -7.68 3.03
CA TYR A 18 -2.06 -8.60 3.03
C TYR A 18 -0.82 -8.03 3.72
N PHE A 19 -0.43 -6.80 3.40
CA PHE A 19 0.73 -6.16 4.01
C PHE A 19 0.61 -6.09 5.53
N ASN A 20 -0.55 -5.72 6.07
CA ASN A 20 -0.71 -5.58 7.52
C ASN A 20 -0.70 -6.94 8.25
N LEU A 21 -1.25 -7.98 7.62
CA LEU A 21 -1.25 -9.33 8.18
C LEU A 21 0.11 -10.03 8.05
N ASN A 22 0.94 -9.63 7.07
CA ASN A 22 2.17 -10.33 6.71
C ASN A 22 3.42 -9.41 6.72
N LYS A 23 3.45 -8.37 7.57
CA LYS A 23 4.56 -7.37 7.57
C LYS A 23 5.96 -7.98 7.66
N ASN A 24 6.09 -9.12 8.33
CA ASN A 24 7.37 -9.77 8.59
C ASN A 24 7.90 -10.61 7.42
N VAL A 25 7.15 -10.75 6.31
CA VAL A 25 7.66 -11.50 5.15
C VAL A 25 8.74 -10.69 4.41
N PRO A 26 9.79 -11.34 3.87
CA PRO A 26 10.94 -10.65 3.28
C PRO A 26 10.57 -9.64 2.18
N TYR A 27 9.53 -9.94 1.39
CA TYR A 27 9.05 -9.03 0.37
C TYR A 27 8.54 -7.70 0.96
N CYS A 28 7.73 -7.77 2.03
CA CYS A 28 7.19 -6.59 2.68
C CYS A 28 8.31 -5.74 3.28
N SER A 29 9.25 -6.36 3.97
CA SER A 29 10.34 -5.64 4.64
C SER A 29 11.35 -5.00 3.66
N VAL A 30 11.63 -5.65 2.53
CA VAL A 30 12.61 -5.15 1.56
C VAL A 30 12.00 -4.16 0.57
N VAL A 31 10.74 -4.35 0.18
CA VAL A 31 10.13 -3.58 -0.93
C VAL A 31 9.12 -2.55 -0.46
N ILE A 32 8.26 -2.89 0.51
CA ILE A 32 7.13 -2.03 0.91
C ILE A 32 7.53 -1.11 2.06
N ASP A 33 8.14 -1.63 3.12
CA ASP A 33 8.51 -0.89 4.31
C ASP A 33 9.33 0.38 4.01
N PRO A 34 10.36 0.36 3.13
CA PRO A 34 11.11 1.57 2.82
C PRO A 34 10.25 2.65 2.16
N LYS A 35 9.25 2.26 1.35
CA LYS A 35 8.34 3.19 0.68
C LYS A 35 7.39 3.85 1.68
N ILE A 36 6.85 3.06 2.62
CA ILE A 36 5.99 3.58 3.69
C ILE A 36 6.77 4.53 4.59
N LYS A 37 7.98 4.14 5.04
CA LYS A 37 8.86 5.01 5.84
C LYS A 37 9.17 6.31 5.10
N LYS A 38 9.48 6.24 3.80
CA LYS A 38 9.73 7.43 2.97
C LYS A 38 8.50 8.33 2.90
N LEU A 39 7.31 7.76 2.74
CA LEU A 39 6.06 8.52 2.73
C LEU A 39 5.84 9.23 4.06
N ILE A 40 5.89 8.51 5.18
CA ILE A 40 5.65 9.07 6.53
C ILE A 40 6.68 10.15 6.88
N ASN A 41 7.95 9.95 6.52
CA ASN A 41 9.02 10.92 6.77
C ASN A 41 9.03 12.08 5.75
N SER A 42 8.18 12.03 4.71
CA SER A 42 8.07 13.14 3.77
C SER A 42 7.34 14.30 4.43
N LYS A 43 7.81 15.53 4.21
CA LYS A 43 7.12 16.76 4.64
C LYS A 43 5.95 17.06 3.70
N ASN A 44 5.04 16.11 3.56
CA ASN A 44 3.86 16.25 2.70
C ASN A 44 2.71 16.84 3.54
N PRO A 45 2.22 18.05 3.19
CA PRO A 45 1.18 18.74 3.97
C PRO A 45 -0.17 18.01 4.00
N LEU A 46 -0.36 17.00 3.15
CA LEU A 46 -1.57 16.17 3.09
C LEU A 46 -1.51 14.96 4.03
N LEU A 47 -0.36 14.66 4.62
CA LEU A 47 -0.25 13.58 5.58
C LEU A 47 -0.82 14.02 6.92
N LYS A 48 -1.79 13.26 7.40
CA LYS A 48 -2.35 13.45 8.75
C LYS A 48 -1.31 12.98 9.76
N HIS A 49 -0.80 13.92 10.54
CA HIS A 49 -0.03 13.63 11.74
C HIS A 49 -1.03 13.57 12.89
N ASN A 50 -1.27 12.37 13.42
CA ASN A 50 -2.10 12.15 14.61
C ASN A 50 -1.22 12.13 15.85
#